data_AF-A0A957CQ78-F1
#
_entry.id   AF-A0A957CQ78-F1
#
_cell.length_a   1.000
_cell.length_b   1.000
_cell.length_c   1.000
_cell.angle_alpha   90.00
_cell.angle_beta   90.00
_cell.angle_gamma   90.00
#
_symmetry.space_group_name_H-M   'P 1'
#
loop_
_entity.id
_entity.type
_entity.pdbx_description
1 polymer ?
#
loop_
_entity_poly.entity_id
_entity_poly.type
_entity_poly.pdbx_seq_one_letter_code
_entity_poly.pdbx_strand_id
1 'polypeptide(L)' 'AAETIAADGSVTIELLFASVEDACRQLMGLGTAVEIIGPVSLRRHMARVAKSLLEQYD' A
#
# COMPACT_ATOMS: atom_id res chain seq x y z
N ALA A 1 -1.12 14.55 14.64
CA ALA A 1 -0.63 13.49 15.55
C ALA A 1 0.88 13.44 15.42
N ALA A 2 1.63 13.12 16.48
CA ALA A 2 3.08 13.00 16.40
C ALA A 2 3.42 11.76 15.55
N GLU A 3 4.16 11.95 14.46
CA GLU A 3 4.68 10.85 13.63
C GLU A 3 5.76 10.12 14.43
N THR A 4 5.48 8.87 14.82
CA THR A 4 6.48 8.00 15.44
C THR A 4 7.29 7.33 14.34
N ILE A 5 8.55 7.73 14.21
CA ILE A 5 9.51 7.06 13.32
C ILE A 5 9.91 5.74 13.97
N ALA A 6 9.75 4.64 13.24
CA ALA A 6 10.16 3.31 13.69
C ALA A 6 11.69 3.14 13.64
N ALA A 7 12.20 2.09 14.29
CA ALA A 7 13.64 1.83 14.37
C ALA A 7 14.31 1.58 13.01
N ASP A 8 13.53 1.17 12.00
CA ASP A 8 13.97 0.97 10.62
C ASP A 8 13.87 2.22 9.75
N GLY A 9 13.48 3.37 10.33
CA GLY A 9 13.28 4.63 9.63
C GLY A 9 11.94 4.74 8.91
N SER A 10 11.05 3.76 9.02
CA SER A 10 9.69 3.86 8.49
C SER A 10 8.82 4.80 9.32
N VAL A 11 7.82 5.39 8.67
CA VAL A 11 6.83 6.28 9.32
C VAL A 11 5.44 5.78 8.97
N THR A 12 4.61 5.61 10.00
CA THR A 12 3.20 5.30 9.80
C THR A 12 2.42 6.60 9.62
N ILE A 13 1.73 6.70 8.48
CA ILE A 13 0.87 7.83 8.15
C ILE A 13 -0.55 7.34 7.86
N GLU A 14 -1.53 8.19 8.16
CA GLU A 14 -2.92 7.99 7.73
C GLU A 14 -3.19 8.82 6.49
N LEU A 15 -3.69 8.15 5.44
CA LEU A 15 -4.04 8.78 4.17
C LEU A 15 -5.52 8.56 3.90
N LEU A 16 -6.19 9.63 3.44
CA LEU A 16 -7.58 9.57 3.02
C LEU A 16 -7.63 9.45 1.50
N PHE A 17 -8.40 8.47 1.03
CA PHE A 17 -8.65 8.24 -0.39
C PHE A 17 -10.14 8.26 -0.66
N ALA A 18 -10.52 8.66 -1.88
CA ALA A 18 -11.93 8.70 -2.28
C ALA A 18 -12.53 7.29 -2.41
N SER A 19 -11.72 6.29 -2.79
CA SER A 19 -12.11 4.89 -2.88
C SER A 19 -10.90 3.95 -2.77
N VAL A 20 -11.15 2.64 -2.67
CA VAL A 20 -10.11 1.61 -2.66
C VAL A 20 -9.35 1.59 -4.00
N GLU A 21 -10.05 1.80 -5.11
CA GLU A 21 -9.47 1.84 -6.46
C GLU A 21 -8.53 3.03 -6.62
N ASP A 22 -8.92 4.20 -6.11
CA ASP A 22 -8.07 5.40 -6.14
C ASP A 22 -6.81 5.19 -5.28
N ALA A 23 -6.95 4.63 -4.08
CA ALA A 23 -5.83 4.26 -3.24
C ALA A 23 -4.89 3.27 -3.96
N CYS A 24 -5.44 2.23 -4.58
CA CYS A 24 -4.64 1.25 -5.33
C CYS A 24 -3.86 1.90 -6.47
N ARG A 25 -4.51 2.75 -7.27
CA ARG A 25 -3.87 3.44 -8.40
C ARG A 25 -2.71 4.34 -7.94
N GLN A 26 -2.89 5.07 -6.84
CA GLN A 26 -1.86 5.97 -6.33
C GLN A 26 -0.70 5.21 -5.65
N LEU A 27 -0.99 4.13 -4.93
CA LEU A 27 0.01 3.43 -4.13
C LEU A 27 0.76 2.32 -4.89
N MET A 28 0.19 1.76 -5.96
CA MET A 28 0.80 0.65 -6.69
C MET A 28 2.14 1.01 -7.33
N GLY A 29 2.31 2.26 -7.77
CA GLY A 29 3.57 2.75 -8.34
C GLY A 29 4.71 2.88 -7.32
N LEU A 30 4.42 2.79 -6.02
CA LEU A 30 5.42 2.94 -4.95
C LEU A 30 6.11 1.61 -4.61
N GLY A 31 5.60 0.48 -5.10
CA GLY A 31 6.20 -0.84 -4.88
C GLY A 31 6.46 -1.14 -3.40
N THR A 32 7.70 -1.50 -3.07
CA THR A 32 8.12 -1.85 -1.70
C THR A 32 8.43 -0.64 -0.81
N ALA A 33 8.32 0.59 -1.33
CA ALA A 33 8.54 1.80 -0.52
C ALA A 33 7.39 2.07 0.47
N VAL A 34 6.25 1.40 0.29
CA VAL A 34 5.09 1.52 1.18
C VAL A 34 4.58 0.15 1.59
N GLU A 35 4.14 0.06 2.84
CA GLU A 35 3.38 -1.08 3.33
C GLU A 35 1.98 -0.62 3.75
N ILE A 36 0.95 -1.30 3.23
CA ILE A 36 -0.42 -1.02 3.64
C ILE A 36 -0.68 -1.68 5.00
N ILE A 37 -0.86 -0.87 6.04
CA ILE A 37 -1.23 -1.36 7.38
C ILE A 37 -2.72 -1.71 7.46
N GLY A 38 -3.57 -0.86 6.89
CA GLY A 38 -5.02 -1.06 6.84
C GLY A 38 -5.69 -0.08 5.87
N PRO A 39 -6.96 -0.32 5.51
CA PRO A 39 -7.79 -1.47 5.92
C PRO A 39 -7.38 -2.79 5.26
N VAL A 40 -7.71 -3.93 5.90
CA VAL A 40 -7.34 -5.29 5.43
C VAL A 40 -7.85 -5.57 4.01
N SER A 41 -9.00 -5.01 3.63
CA SER A 41 -9.56 -5.13 2.28
C SER A 41 -8.64 -4.53 1.22
N LEU A 42 -8.08 -3.34 1.47
CA LEU A 42 -7.14 -2.67 0.59
C LEU A 42 -5.84 -3.47 0.46
N ARG A 43 -5.26 -3.92 1.58
CA ARG A 43 -4.06 -4.77 1.59
C ARG A 43 -4.25 -6.03 0.74
N ARG A 44 -5.37 -6.74 0.92
CA ARG A 44 -5.70 -7.95 0.13
C ARG A 44 -5.92 -7.64 -1.35
N HIS A 45 -6.52 -6.50 -1.67
CA HIS A 45 -6.72 -6.09 -3.05
C HIS A 45 -5.37 -5.87 -3.74
N MET A 46 -4.49 -5.06 -3.14
CA MET A 46 -3.17 -4.78 -3.71
C MET A 46 -2.31 -6.03 -3.86
N ALA A 47 -2.32 -6.94 -2.87
CA ALA A 47 -1.60 -8.21 -2.98
C ALA A 47 -2.06 -9.07 -4.16
N ARG A 48 -3.37 -9.11 -4.44
CA ARG A 48 -3.91 -9.83 -5.62
C ARG A 48 -3.47 -9.19 -6.93
N VAL A 49 -3.49 -7.86 -7.03
CA VAL A 49 -3.05 -7.16 -8.24
C VAL A 49 -1.55 -7.39 -8.47
N ALA A 50 -0.72 -7.25 -7.45
CA ALA A 50 0.71 -7.49 -7.55
C ALA A 50 1.02 -8.94 -7.99
N LYS A 51 0.31 -9.94 -7.43
CA LYS A 51 0.44 -11.33 -7.85
C LYS A 51 0.07 -11.54 -9.32
N SER A 52 -1.04 -10.95 -9.77
CA SER A 52 -1.49 -11.06 -11.16
C SER A 52 -0.53 -10.37 -12.15
N LEU A 53 0.15 -9.30 -11.73
CA LEU A 53 1.19 -8.67 -12.54
C LEU A 53 2.43 -9.57 -12.64
N LEU A 54 2.91 -10.14 -11.53
CA LEU A 54 4.04 -11.07 -11.55
C LEU A 54 3.78 -12.25 -12.49
N GLU A 55 2.59 -12.86 -12.41
CA GLU A 55 2.16 -13.96 -13.29
C GLU A 55 2.10 -13.58 -14.79
N GLN A 56 2.01 -12.30 -15.14
CA GLN A 56 1.99 -11.85 -16.54
C GLN A 56 3.39 -11.56 -17.11
N TYR A 57 4.37 -11.34 -16.25
CA TYR A 57 5.74 -10.98 -16.63
C TYR A 57 6.78 -12.08 -16.34
N ASP A 58 6.38 -13.18 -15.71
CA ASP A 58 7.11 -14.46 -15.63
C ASP A 58 6.91 -15.30 -16.91
#